data_AF-A0A151P1Z0-F1
#
_entry.id   AF-A0A151P1Z0-F1
#
_cell.length_a   1.000
_cell.length_b   1.000
_cell.length_c   1.000
_cell.angle_alpha   90.00
_cell.angle_beta   90.00
_cell.angle_gamma   90.00
#
_symmetry.space_group_name_H-M   'P 1'
#
loop_
_entity.id
_entity.type
_entity.pdbx_description
1 polymer ?
#
loop_
_entity_poly.entity_id
_entity_poly.type
_entity_poly.pdbx_seq_one_letter_code
_entity_poly.pdbx_strand_id
1 'polypeptide(L)'
;METFYSALRAEIRAFEEQVRSCQEGFDLPALRKALLLLLAESRPGEVQSVEQRRRHAVCKDWTGREAAKPPAGDRDCSIPAYVSWLSSYLGYLNSLKDTFDAKVVFPLCENLYVNEEPGGRSEPGLPVGCPCPSGSGRGKEEQPCAAESIADVARQLFAVRRKWALLLQGGMIDDRLLSPQSLRDLRGSPHACPFRKVLKLVPNIFHKSLATAELARQWVALHRSSFLGGCSQPGAKSGTGGDGGSGAGSAGLVRAQLQESREELMSLLGRAERAGALEAQVRGITQSISHLHQQQQDNRRELDNVQQGLGQGEEDTAERVPERSSSCQAILRQLADLGRRLELEEYRKSIVQSDWVLELAVRPALLRHIDVVQQRCRELERVVLGWEEAGPEPLRSAKMTDSVSLPGSAHSSTAHATPGSWQGR
;
A
#
# COMPACT_ATOMS: atom_id res chain seq x y z
N MET A 1 7.64 -11.03 16.77
CA MET A 1 6.26 -10.52 16.55
C MET A 1 5.78 -9.58 17.65
N GLU A 2 5.90 -9.92 18.94
CA GLU A 2 5.39 -9.03 20.00
C GLU A 2 6.09 -7.66 20.07
N THR A 3 7.41 -7.63 19.88
CA THR A 3 8.20 -6.39 19.77
C THR A 3 7.70 -5.50 18.63
N PHE A 4 7.40 -6.10 17.46
CA PHE A 4 6.84 -5.41 16.31
C PHE A 4 5.48 -4.78 16.62
N TYR A 5 4.54 -5.53 17.21
CA TYR A 5 3.24 -4.97 17.59
C TYR A 5 3.36 -3.82 18.61
N SER A 6 4.29 -3.93 19.56
CA SER A 6 4.52 -2.87 20.55
C SER A 6 5.05 -1.60 19.90
N ALA A 7 6.02 -1.71 18.99
CA ALA A 7 6.57 -0.58 18.23
C ALA A 7 5.50 0.09 17.36
N LEU A 8 4.69 -0.70 16.67
CA LEU A 8 3.66 -0.20 15.76
C LEU A 8 2.53 0.51 16.52
N ARG A 9 2.14 -0.01 17.70
CA ARG A 9 1.19 0.68 18.61
C ARG A 9 1.77 1.99 19.14
N ALA A 10 3.05 2.03 19.48
CA ALA A 10 3.71 3.25 19.94
C ALA A 10 3.72 4.32 18.85
N GLU A 11 4.04 3.96 17.61
CA GLU A 11 4.00 4.88 16.46
C GLU A 11 2.57 5.37 16.15
N ILE A 12 1.56 4.49 16.20
CA ILE A 12 0.16 4.90 16.06
C ILE A 12 -0.24 5.89 17.16
N ARG A 13 0.11 5.62 18.42
CA ARG A 13 -0.21 6.53 19.54
C ARG A 13 0.50 7.88 19.38
N ALA A 14 1.79 7.89 19.07
CA ALA A 14 2.54 9.12 18.86
C ALA A 14 1.94 9.96 17.73
N PHE A 15 1.51 9.32 16.65
CA PHE A 15 0.78 9.99 15.57
C PHE A 15 -0.56 10.58 16.04
N GLU A 16 -1.38 9.82 16.78
CA GLU A 16 -2.65 10.32 17.31
C GLU A 16 -2.46 11.54 18.21
N GLU A 17 -1.46 11.50 19.10
CA GLU A 17 -1.10 12.62 19.99
C GLU A 17 -0.68 13.85 19.17
N GLN A 18 0.14 13.65 18.13
CA GLN A 18 0.55 14.74 17.24
C GLN A 18 -0.65 15.35 16.50
N VAL A 19 -1.57 14.52 15.98
CA VAL A 19 -2.78 15.01 15.30
C VAL A 19 -3.69 15.78 16.27
N ARG A 20 -3.87 15.29 17.51
CA ARG A 20 -4.66 16.00 18.54
C ARG A 20 -4.02 17.34 18.92
N SER A 21 -2.70 17.39 19.10
CA SER A 21 -1.97 18.63 19.35
C SER A 21 -2.16 19.64 18.21
N CYS A 22 -2.11 19.18 16.95
CA CYS A 22 -2.39 20.01 15.79
C CYS A 22 -3.85 20.52 15.77
N GLN A 23 -4.80 19.66 16.16
CA GLN A 23 -6.21 20.01 16.25
C GLN A 23 -6.48 21.07 17.32
N GLU A 24 -5.85 20.95 18.49
CA GLU A 24 -5.94 21.91 19.60
C GLU A 24 -5.30 23.27 19.24
N GLY A 25 -4.17 23.24 18.53
CA GLY A 25 -3.49 24.45 18.06
C GLY A 25 -4.17 25.15 16.87
N PHE A 26 -5.18 24.53 16.25
CA PHE A 26 -5.84 25.08 15.07
C PHE A 26 -7.03 25.98 15.42
N ASP A 27 -6.86 27.29 15.24
CA ASP A 27 -7.90 28.29 15.47
C ASP A 27 -8.84 28.45 14.26
N LEU A 28 -9.91 27.66 14.26
CA LEU A 28 -10.98 27.74 13.25
C LEU A 28 -11.72 29.10 13.24
N PRO A 29 -12.02 29.75 14.38
CA PRO A 29 -12.49 31.14 14.42
C PRO A 29 -11.56 32.14 13.69
N ALA A 30 -10.25 32.06 13.89
CA ALA A 30 -9.28 32.90 13.19
C ALA A 30 -9.31 32.66 11.67
N LEU A 31 -9.38 31.39 11.24
CA LEU A 31 -9.55 31.05 9.82
C LEU A 31 -10.82 31.68 9.25
N ARG A 32 -11.94 31.56 9.95
CA ARG A 32 -13.21 32.17 9.53
C ARG A 32 -13.08 33.69 9.40
N LYS A 33 -12.46 34.37 10.36
CA LYS A 33 -12.24 35.82 10.32
C LYS A 33 -11.39 36.23 9.11
N ALA A 34 -10.26 35.54 8.88
CA ALA A 34 -9.40 35.80 7.72
C ALA A 34 -10.13 35.57 6.38
N LEU A 35 -10.91 34.49 6.28
CA LEU A 35 -11.68 34.19 5.09
C LEU A 35 -12.82 35.20 4.82
N LEU A 36 -13.45 35.73 5.87
CA LEU A 36 -14.47 36.78 5.76
C LEU A 36 -13.88 38.13 5.33
N LEU A 37 -12.70 38.51 5.83
CA LEU A 37 -12.01 39.73 5.39
C LEU A 37 -11.66 39.67 3.90
N LEU A 38 -11.36 38.48 3.37
CA LEU A 38 -11.16 38.27 1.94
C LEU A 38 -12.45 38.41 1.09
N LEU A 39 -13.67 38.32 1.66
CA LEU A 39 -14.94 38.50 0.92
C LEU A 39 -15.32 39.95 0.68
N ALA A 40 -14.98 40.84 1.62
CA ALA A 40 -15.44 42.23 1.58
C ALA A 40 -15.10 42.91 0.25
N GLU A 41 -14.12 42.37 -0.49
CA GLU A 41 -13.63 42.89 -1.77
C GLU A 41 -13.74 41.92 -2.96
N SER A 42 -14.48 40.80 -2.86
CA SER A 42 -14.60 39.84 -3.96
C SER A 42 -16.05 39.46 -4.30
N ARG A 43 -16.35 39.28 -5.59
CA ARG A 43 -17.71 38.97 -6.10
C ARG A 43 -18.29 37.73 -5.40
N PRO A 44 -19.61 37.69 -5.16
CA PRO A 44 -20.26 36.58 -4.47
C PRO A 44 -20.24 35.32 -5.33
N GLY A 45 -19.19 34.52 -5.20
CA GLY A 45 -19.05 33.18 -5.75
C GLY A 45 -18.53 32.23 -4.67
N GLU A 46 -19.01 30.99 -4.68
CA GLU A 46 -18.52 29.96 -3.77
C GLU A 46 -17.06 29.64 -4.10
N VAL A 47 -16.16 29.73 -3.11
CA VAL A 47 -14.74 29.43 -3.31
C VAL A 47 -14.52 27.94 -3.15
N GLN A 48 -14.05 27.31 -4.24
CA GLN A 48 -13.95 25.86 -4.34
C GLN A 48 -12.54 25.31 -4.07
N SER A 49 -11.51 26.17 -3.97
CA SER A 49 -10.12 25.73 -3.75
C SER A 49 -9.30 26.76 -2.95
N VAL A 50 -8.34 26.26 -2.15
CA VAL A 50 -7.36 27.07 -1.40
C VAL A 50 -6.37 27.74 -2.36
N GLU A 51 -6.02 27.08 -3.46
CA GLU A 51 -5.08 27.55 -4.48
C GLU A 51 -5.65 28.73 -5.27
N GLN A 52 -6.97 28.73 -5.51
CA GLN A 52 -7.67 29.88 -6.07
C GLN A 52 -7.50 31.12 -5.18
N ARG A 53 -7.56 30.95 -3.85
CA ARG A 53 -7.37 32.03 -2.87
C ARG A 53 -5.92 32.48 -2.79
N ARG A 54 -4.97 31.55 -2.86
CA ARG A 54 -3.54 31.87 -2.90
C ARG A 54 -3.22 32.76 -4.10
N ARG A 55 -3.73 32.42 -5.30
CA ARG A 55 -3.56 33.25 -6.51
C ARG A 55 -4.22 34.64 -6.35
N HIS A 56 -5.42 34.70 -5.77
CA HIS A 56 -6.08 35.99 -5.50
C HIS A 56 -5.36 36.86 -4.47
N ALA A 57 -4.77 36.26 -3.43
CA ALA A 57 -4.06 36.99 -2.38
C ALA A 57 -2.70 37.53 -2.87
N VAL A 58 -2.04 36.81 -3.78
CA VAL A 58 -0.73 37.18 -4.37
C VAL A 58 -0.88 38.22 -5.49
N CYS A 59 -1.95 38.18 -6.28
CA CYS A 59 -2.19 39.15 -7.36
C CYS A 59 -2.75 40.51 -6.89
N LYS A 60 -3.11 40.67 -5.62
CA LYS A 60 -3.56 41.94 -5.07
C LYS A 60 -2.39 42.68 -4.42
N ASP A 61 -2.10 43.88 -4.92
CA ASP A 61 -1.25 44.85 -4.23
C ASP A 61 -2.00 45.36 -2.99
N TRP A 62 -1.66 44.82 -1.82
CA TRP A 62 -2.19 45.28 -0.53
C TRP A 62 -1.61 46.63 -0.08
N THR A 63 -1.21 47.50 -1.03
CA THR A 63 -0.37 48.68 -0.78
C THR A 63 -1.12 49.92 -0.32
N GLY A 64 -2.41 49.86 0.00
CA GLY A 64 -3.08 51.06 0.49
C GLY A 64 -4.48 50.90 1.08
N ARG A 65 -4.57 51.25 2.36
CA ARG A 65 -5.68 52.03 2.95
C ARG A 65 -6.90 51.32 3.53
N GLU A 66 -6.87 50.04 3.87
CA GLU A 66 -7.81 49.50 4.87
C GLU A 66 -7.11 48.59 5.90
N ALA A 67 -6.17 49.18 6.63
CA ALA A 67 -5.88 48.69 7.98
C ALA A 67 -7.06 49.09 8.89
N ALA A 68 -8.13 48.31 8.85
CA ALA A 68 -9.15 48.34 9.89
C ALA A 68 -8.44 48.02 11.22
N LYS A 69 -8.33 49.04 12.08
CA LYS A 69 -7.69 48.96 13.39
C LYS A 69 -8.32 47.80 14.18
N PRO A 70 -7.57 46.72 14.50
CA PRO A 70 -8.13 45.61 15.25
C PRO A 70 -8.43 46.06 16.69
N PRO A 71 -9.54 45.63 17.30
CA PRO A 71 -9.75 45.83 18.73
C PRO A 71 -8.71 44.97 19.47
N ALA A 72 -7.92 45.67 20.30
CA ALA A 72 -6.85 45.25 21.18
C ALA A 72 -6.75 43.74 21.47
N GLY A 73 -5.59 43.15 21.13
CA GLY A 73 -5.22 41.82 21.58
C GLY A 73 -4.32 41.05 20.61
N ASP A 74 -3.18 41.65 20.27
CA ASP A 74 -1.94 41.01 19.82
C ASP A 74 -1.92 40.22 18.48
N ARG A 75 -0.91 40.59 17.66
CA ARG A 75 -0.50 40.14 16.32
C ARG A 75 -1.36 40.56 15.12
N ASP A 76 -0.89 41.61 14.46
CA ASP A 76 -1.22 42.02 13.09
C ASP A 76 -0.79 40.94 12.07
N CYS A 77 -1.51 39.82 12.00
CA CYS A 77 -1.37 38.87 10.91
C CYS A 77 -2.05 39.43 9.67
N SER A 78 -1.26 39.99 8.74
CA SER A 78 -1.76 40.36 7.42
C SER A 78 -2.39 39.14 6.73
N ILE A 79 -3.43 39.38 5.92
CA ILE A 79 -4.12 38.31 5.18
C ILE A 79 -3.14 37.44 4.35
N PRO A 80 -2.13 38.01 3.64
CA PRO A 80 -1.11 37.22 2.97
C PRO A 80 -0.28 36.33 3.90
N ALA A 81 0.10 36.84 5.08
CA ALA A 81 0.83 36.05 6.07
C ALA A 81 -0.02 34.88 6.58
N TYR A 82 -1.31 35.09 6.79
CA TYR A 82 -2.23 34.03 7.20
C TYR A 82 -2.44 32.97 6.11
N VAL A 83 -2.62 33.38 4.85
CA VAL A 83 -2.74 32.45 3.71
C VAL A 83 -1.46 31.64 3.54
N SER A 84 -0.29 32.28 3.66
CA SER A 84 1.01 31.59 3.63
C SER A 84 1.13 30.58 4.76
N TRP A 85 0.77 30.97 6.00
CA TRP A 85 0.74 30.07 7.15
C TRP A 85 -0.17 28.86 6.89
N LEU A 86 -1.38 29.07 6.36
CA LEU A 86 -2.32 27.99 6.06
C LEU A 86 -1.76 27.02 5.01
N SER A 87 -1.11 27.54 3.97
CA SER A 87 -0.43 26.70 2.97
C SER A 87 0.71 25.89 3.59
N SER A 88 1.56 26.51 4.42
CA SER A 88 2.61 25.80 5.15
C SER A 88 2.04 24.76 6.11
N TYR A 89 0.92 25.06 6.75
CA TYR A 89 0.23 24.16 7.67
C TYR A 89 -0.35 22.93 6.94
N LEU A 90 -1.00 23.13 5.78
CA LEU A 90 -1.47 22.03 4.94
C LEU A 90 -0.31 21.18 4.41
N GLY A 91 0.81 21.82 4.05
CA GLY A 91 2.05 21.12 3.69
C GLY A 91 2.57 20.24 4.82
N TYR A 92 2.58 20.76 6.05
CA TYR A 92 2.93 19.99 7.24
C TYR A 92 1.98 18.80 7.48
N LEU A 93 0.66 18.99 7.34
CA LEU A 93 -0.31 17.89 7.45
C LEU A 93 -0.12 16.82 6.37
N ASN A 94 0.35 17.21 5.18
CA ASN A 94 0.73 16.25 4.14
C ASN A 94 1.97 15.45 4.54
N SER A 95 3.02 16.10 5.05
CA SER A 95 4.20 15.40 5.58
C SER A 95 3.86 14.47 6.76
N LEU A 96 2.89 14.85 7.59
CA LEU A 96 2.39 14.02 8.68
C LEU A 96 1.71 12.74 8.15
N LYS A 97 0.92 12.86 7.07
CA LYS A 97 0.36 11.70 6.36
C LYS A 97 1.45 10.79 5.80
N ASP A 98 2.44 11.35 5.13
CA ASP A 98 3.50 10.57 4.50
C ASP A 98 4.35 9.84 5.56
N THR A 99 4.56 10.47 6.72
CA THR A 99 5.21 9.84 7.87
C THR A 99 4.38 8.68 8.43
N PHE A 100 3.06 8.86 8.56
CA PHE A 100 2.16 7.79 8.98
C PHE A 100 2.16 6.62 7.99
N ASP A 101 2.15 6.91 6.69
CA ASP A 101 2.23 5.88 5.65
C ASP A 101 3.52 5.07 5.76
N ALA A 102 4.66 5.76 5.88
CA ALA A 102 5.98 5.14 5.99
C ALA A 102 6.15 4.30 7.26
N LYS A 103 5.66 4.78 8.40
CA LYS A 103 5.91 4.16 9.71
C LYS A 103 4.84 3.18 10.17
N VAL A 104 3.61 3.29 9.65
CA VAL A 104 2.47 2.49 10.09
C VAL A 104 1.90 1.69 8.93
N VAL A 105 1.49 2.34 7.84
CA VAL A 105 0.75 1.66 6.76
C VAL A 105 1.64 0.65 6.03
N PHE A 106 2.85 1.03 5.61
CA PHE A 106 3.73 0.09 4.89
C PHE A 106 4.11 -1.11 5.76
N PRO A 107 4.53 -0.94 7.03
CA PRO A 107 4.78 -2.08 7.91
C PRO A 107 3.56 -2.99 8.13
N LEU A 108 2.35 -2.43 8.23
CA LEU A 108 1.11 -3.23 8.28
C LEU A 108 0.92 -4.07 7.02
N CYS A 109 1.15 -3.47 5.84
CA CYS A 109 1.01 -4.18 4.57
C CYS A 109 2.05 -5.29 4.42
N GLU A 110 3.31 -4.97 4.69
CA GLU A 110 4.44 -5.89 4.48
C GLU A 110 4.39 -7.08 5.45
N ASN A 111 4.01 -6.86 6.71
CA ASN A 111 4.15 -7.87 7.75
C ASN A 111 2.83 -8.53 8.16
N LEU A 112 1.69 -7.86 7.97
CA LEU A 112 0.38 -8.33 8.46
C LEU A 112 -0.63 -8.61 7.34
N TYR A 113 -0.43 -8.13 6.12
CA TYR A 113 -1.36 -8.37 5.00
C TYR A 113 -0.98 -9.58 4.14
N VAL A 114 0.32 -9.87 4.00
CA VAL A 114 0.82 -10.94 3.11
C VAL A 114 0.75 -12.34 3.74
N ASN A 115 0.61 -12.43 5.07
CA ASN A 115 0.69 -13.70 5.80
C ASN A 115 -0.65 -14.42 6.03
N GLU A 116 -1.76 -13.87 5.53
CA GLU A 116 -3.05 -14.57 5.54
C GLU A 116 -3.07 -15.52 4.33
N GLU A 117 -2.43 -16.69 4.47
CA GLU A 117 -2.57 -17.82 3.56
C GLU A 117 -4.07 -18.13 3.37
N PRO A 118 -4.64 -18.07 2.15
CA PRO A 118 -6.07 -18.33 1.92
C PRO A 118 -6.51 -19.79 2.17
N GLY A 119 -5.67 -20.64 2.76
CA GLY A 119 -5.92 -22.06 3.00
C GLY A 119 -6.92 -22.39 4.13
N GLY A 120 -7.49 -21.40 4.81
CA GLY A 120 -8.37 -21.60 5.96
C GLY A 120 -9.86 -21.33 5.73
N ARG A 121 -10.33 -21.14 4.49
CA ARG A 121 -11.78 -21.15 4.25
C ARG A 121 -12.29 -22.57 4.40
N SER A 122 -12.75 -22.91 5.60
CA SER A 122 -13.85 -23.87 5.73
C SER A 122 -14.97 -23.37 4.83
N GLU A 123 -15.20 -24.07 3.72
CA GLU A 123 -16.40 -23.86 2.92
C GLU A 123 -17.61 -23.90 3.86
N PRO A 124 -18.55 -22.95 3.76
CA PRO A 124 -19.87 -23.16 4.35
C PRO A 124 -20.46 -24.34 3.60
N GLY A 125 -20.49 -25.50 4.25
CA GLY A 125 -21.07 -26.72 3.71
C GLY A 125 -22.43 -26.40 3.11
N LEU A 126 -22.57 -26.69 1.82
CA LEU A 126 -23.84 -26.68 1.12
C LEU A 126 -24.84 -27.54 1.92
N PRO A 127 -25.99 -27.02 2.34
CA PRO A 127 -27.03 -27.86 2.89
C PRO A 127 -27.63 -28.66 1.74
N VAL A 128 -27.32 -29.96 1.73
CA VAL A 128 -28.07 -30.94 0.97
C VAL A 128 -29.53 -30.83 1.39
N GLY A 129 -30.40 -30.65 0.39
CA GLY A 129 -31.72 -30.09 0.57
C GLY A 129 -32.72 -30.96 1.33
N CYS A 130 -33.67 -30.28 1.96
CA CYS A 130 -35.04 -30.75 2.13
C CYS A 130 -35.99 -29.56 1.91
N PRO A 131 -37.10 -29.71 1.16
CA PRO A 131 -38.02 -28.63 0.90
C PRO A 131 -39.24 -28.64 1.84
N CYS A 132 -39.78 -27.42 2.05
CA CYS A 132 -41.16 -27.07 2.43
C CYS A 132 -41.49 -26.90 3.95
N PRO A 133 -42.60 -26.22 4.32
CA PRO A 133 -42.67 -24.76 4.45
C PRO A 133 -43.38 -24.27 5.75
N SER A 134 -43.45 -22.95 5.91
CA SER A 134 -44.40 -22.20 6.77
C SER A 134 -44.15 -22.15 8.27
N GLY A 135 -44.01 -20.92 8.79
CA GLY A 135 -44.07 -20.65 10.23
C GLY A 135 -43.67 -19.22 10.60
N SER A 136 -44.67 -18.34 10.67
CA SER A 136 -44.60 -16.98 11.24
C SER A 136 -44.08 -16.98 12.68
N GLY A 137 -43.18 -16.05 13.02
CA GLY A 137 -42.77 -15.82 14.41
C GLY A 137 -41.76 -14.70 14.57
N ARG A 138 -42.22 -13.55 15.08
CA ARG A 138 -41.40 -12.41 15.50
C ARG A 138 -40.39 -12.82 16.58
N GLY A 139 -39.13 -12.43 16.37
CA GLY A 139 -38.10 -12.34 17.41
C GLY A 139 -36.92 -11.55 16.86
N LYS A 140 -36.84 -10.26 17.20
CA LYS A 140 -35.61 -9.48 17.03
C LYS A 140 -34.64 -9.97 18.10
N GLU A 141 -33.83 -10.97 17.77
CA GLU A 141 -32.53 -11.15 18.42
C GLU A 141 -31.52 -10.37 17.60
N GLU A 142 -30.95 -9.33 18.22
CA GLU A 142 -29.77 -8.64 17.71
C GLU A 142 -28.64 -9.66 17.62
N GLN A 143 -28.43 -10.14 16.41
CA GLN A 143 -27.34 -11.03 16.05
C GLN A 143 -26.02 -10.28 16.33
N PRO A 144 -25.07 -10.85 17.09
CA PRO A 144 -23.81 -10.19 17.40
C PRO A 144 -23.09 -9.83 16.11
N CYS A 145 -22.63 -8.58 16.02
CA CYS A 145 -21.88 -8.04 14.89
C CYS A 145 -20.89 -9.08 14.35
N ALA A 146 -21.02 -9.39 13.05
CA ALA A 146 -20.08 -10.23 12.33
C ALA A 146 -18.65 -9.79 12.69
N ALA A 147 -17.85 -10.74 13.18
CA ALA A 147 -16.46 -10.47 13.57
C ALA A 147 -15.77 -9.74 12.43
N GLU A 148 -15.39 -8.48 12.64
CA GLU A 148 -14.73 -7.67 11.62
C GLU A 148 -13.47 -8.41 11.18
N SER A 149 -13.43 -8.82 9.91
CA SER A 149 -12.27 -9.49 9.35
C SER A 149 -11.13 -8.49 9.22
N ILE A 150 -9.88 -8.97 9.35
CA ILE A 150 -8.68 -8.19 9.03
C ILE A 150 -8.77 -7.57 7.63
N ALA A 151 -9.34 -8.33 6.67
CA ALA A 151 -9.57 -7.83 5.31
C ALA A 151 -10.59 -6.68 5.25
N ASP A 152 -11.62 -6.69 6.10
CA ASP A 152 -12.61 -5.60 6.17
C ASP A 152 -11.99 -4.33 6.73
N VAL A 153 -11.24 -4.45 7.82
CA VAL A 153 -10.51 -3.33 8.43
C VAL A 153 -9.49 -2.76 7.45
N ALA A 154 -8.74 -3.62 6.74
CA ALA A 154 -7.80 -3.19 5.71
C ALA A 154 -8.49 -2.40 4.59
N ARG A 155 -9.60 -2.91 4.04
CA ARG A 155 -10.39 -2.22 3.02
C ARG A 155 -10.87 -0.86 3.50
N GLN A 156 -11.39 -0.78 4.73
CA GLN A 156 -11.83 0.47 5.33
C GLN A 156 -10.66 1.46 5.49
N LEU A 157 -9.51 0.98 5.98
CA LEU A 157 -8.31 1.79 6.17
C LEU A 157 -7.88 2.44 4.85
N PHE A 158 -7.75 1.65 3.78
CA PHE A 158 -7.34 2.18 2.48
C PHE A 158 -8.38 3.14 1.89
N ALA A 159 -9.67 2.89 2.08
CA ALA A 159 -10.72 3.78 1.62
C ALA A 159 -10.67 5.14 2.34
N VAL A 160 -10.49 5.14 3.67
CA VAL A 160 -10.38 6.37 4.48
C VAL A 160 -9.07 7.10 4.16
N ARG A 161 -7.95 6.38 4.07
CA ARG A 161 -6.64 6.91 3.69
C ARG A 161 -6.65 7.57 2.32
N ARG A 162 -7.30 6.96 1.32
CA ARG A 162 -7.46 7.56 -0.01
C ARG A 162 -8.22 8.89 0.07
N LYS A 163 -9.33 8.93 0.81
CA LYS A 163 -10.08 10.18 1.02
C LYS A 163 -9.24 11.25 1.73
N TRP A 164 -8.43 10.85 2.72
CA TRP A 164 -7.49 11.74 3.39
C TRP A 164 -6.46 12.35 2.41
N ALA A 165 -5.83 11.51 1.58
CA ALA A 165 -4.87 11.97 0.57
C ALA A 165 -5.49 12.97 -0.42
N LEU A 166 -6.72 12.70 -0.87
CA LEU A 166 -7.44 13.60 -1.79
C LEU A 166 -7.72 14.97 -1.18
N LEU A 167 -7.98 15.06 0.14
CA LEU A 167 -8.17 16.35 0.82
C LEU A 167 -6.87 17.17 0.87
N LEU A 168 -5.70 16.53 0.84
CA LEU A 168 -4.40 17.20 0.91
C LEU A 168 -3.87 17.64 -0.47
N GLN A 169 -4.49 17.20 -1.56
CA GLN A 169 -3.97 17.37 -2.93
C GLN A 169 -4.09 18.80 -3.50
N GLY A 170 -4.61 19.77 -2.74
CA GLY A 170 -4.70 21.19 -3.14
C GLY A 170 -5.67 21.50 -4.29
N GLY A 171 -6.44 20.50 -4.75
CA GLY A 171 -7.40 20.63 -5.85
C GLY A 171 -8.72 21.31 -5.47
N MET A 172 -9.75 21.15 -6.30
CA MET A 172 -11.12 21.53 -5.92
C MET A 172 -11.60 20.63 -4.79
N ILE A 173 -12.17 21.23 -3.73
CA ILE A 173 -12.69 20.49 -2.59
C ILE A 173 -14.01 19.85 -2.99
N ASP A 174 -14.00 18.54 -3.21
CA ASP A 174 -15.20 17.75 -3.47
C ASP A 174 -15.99 17.55 -2.17
N ASP A 175 -17.26 17.96 -2.17
CA ASP A 175 -18.17 17.81 -1.04
C ASP A 175 -18.37 16.34 -0.63
N ARG A 176 -18.19 15.39 -1.56
CA ARG A 176 -18.29 13.95 -1.30
C ARG A 176 -17.20 13.44 -0.36
N LEU A 177 -16.08 14.15 -0.26
CA LEU A 177 -14.97 13.80 0.64
C LEU A 177 -15.17 14.35 2.06
N LEU A 178 -16.08 15.31 2.23
CA LEU A 178 -16.34 15.97 3.50
C LEU A 178 -17.32 15.15 4.34
N SER A 179 -16.93 14.90 5.58
CA SER A 179 -17.68 14.08 6.52
C SER A 179 -18.78 14.91 7.21
N PRO A 180 -19.94 14.31 7.52
CA PRO A 180 -20.98 15.00 8.29
C PRO A 180 -20.49 15.47 9.68
N GLN A 181 -19.50 14.79 10.26
CA GLN A 181 -18.92 15.14 11.56
C GLN A 181 -18.27 16.53 11.55
N SER A 182 -17.61 16.92 10.46
CA SER A 182 -17.01 18.25 10.31
C SER A 182 -18.03 19.40 10.32
N LEU A 183 -19.32 19.11 10.12
CA LEU A 183 -20.40 20.10 10.28
C LEU A 183 -20.68 20.43 11.73
N ARG A 184 -20.45 19.48 12.65
CA ARG A 184 -20.66 19.68 14.08
C ARG A 184 -19.58 20.59 14.68
N ASP A 185 -18.41 20.66 14.06
CA ASP A 185 -17.33 21.56 14.47
C ASP A 185 -17.60 23.02 14.06
N LEU A 186 -18.51 23.24 13.11
CA LEU A 186 -18.95 24.55 12.63
C LEU A 186 -20.19 25.10 13.37
N ARG A 187 -20.42 24.66 14.62
CA ARG A 187 -21.57 25.08 15.45
C ARG A 187 -21.77 26.61 15.36
N GLY A 188 -22.97 27.03 14.93
CA GLY A 188 -23.41 28.42 15.00
C GLY A 188 -23.29 29.27 13.73
N SER A 189 -22.89 28.73 12.57
CA SER A 189 -23.00 29.47 11.30
C SER A 189 -24.21 28.99 10.47
N PRO A 190 -25.20 29.85 10.19
CA PRO A 190 -26.31 29.49 9.29
C PRO A 190 -25.79 29.22 7.87
N HIS A 191 -26.60 28.50 7.09
CA HIS A 191 -26.31 27.79 5.82
C HIS A 191 -25.73 28.59 4.63
N ALA A 192 -25.19 29.80 4.82
CA ALA A 192 -24.82 30.71 3.74
C ALA A 192 -23.38 31.23 3.79
N CYS A 193 -22.41 30.46 4.32
CA CYS A 193 -21.01 30.86 4.23
C CYS A 193 -20.39 30.36 2.90
N PRO A 194 -19.92 31.26 2.00
CA PRO A 194 -19.34 30.89 0.71
C PRO A 194 -17.99 30.14 0.81
N PHE A 195 -17.49 29.92 2.04
CA PHE A 195 -16.28 29.16 2.35
C PHE A 195 -16.52 27.88 3.10
N ARG A 196 -17.75 27.37 3.11
CA ARG A 196 -18.09 26.17 3.87
C ARG A 196 -17.15 25.00 3.56
N LYS A 197 -16.70 24.86 2.30
CA LYS A 197 -15.76 23.80 1.90
C LYS A 197 -14.37 24.01 2.50
N VAL A 198 -13.82 25.22 2.40
CA VAL A 198 -12.50 25.57 2.95
C VAL A 198 -12.48 25.48 4.48
N LEU A 199 -13.53 25.95 5.15
CA LEU A 199 -13.67 25.88 6.60
C LEU A 199 -13.74 24.43 7.12
N LYS A 200 -14.29 23.53 6.31
CA LYS A 200 -14.37 22.10 6.62
C LYS A 200 -13.09 21.33 6.32
N LEU A 201 -12.18 21.88 5.51
CA LEU A 201 -11.04 21.14 5.00
C LEU A 201 -10.16 20.59 6.12
N VAL A 202 -9.63 21.48 6.95
CA VAL A 202 -8.71 21.13 8.04
C VAL A 202 -9.38 20.22 9.09
N PRO A 203 -10.61 20.52 9.59
CA PRO A 203 -11.33 19.58 10.45
C PRO A 203 -11.52 18.19 9.83
N ASN A 204 -11.82 18.09 8.54
CA ASN A 204 -11.95 16.79 7.87
C ASN A 204 -10.63 16.04 7.79
N ILE A 205 -9.52 16.73 7.58
CA ILE A 205 -8.18 16.13 7.60
C ILE A 205 -7.91 15.51 8.98
N PHE A 206 -8.25 16.19 10.07
CA PHE A 206 -8.13 15.61 11.43
C PHE A 206 -9.04 14.39 11.64
N HIS A 207 -10.32 14.48 11.26
CA HIS A 207 -11.24 13.34 11.38
C HIS A 207 -10.76 12.13 10.58
N LYS A 208 -10.25 12.34 9.36
CA LYS A 208 -9.78 11.26 8.48
C LYS A 208 -8.46 10.66 8.95
N SER A 209 -7.53 11.48 9.44
CA SER A 209 -6.27 11.01 10.02
C SER A 209 -6.52 10.16 11.28
N LEU A 210 -7.33 10.65 12.22
CA LEU A 210 -7.70 9.89 13.43
C LEU A 210 -8.46 8.61 13.10
N ALA A 211 -9.41 8.63 12.16
CA ALA A 211 -10.11 7.43 11.72
C ALA A 211 -9.16 6.41 11.07
N THR A 212 -8.15 6.87 10.33
CA THR A 212 -7.14 5.97 9.72
C THR A 212 -6.26 5.34 10.81
N ALA A 213 -5.85 6.10 11.83
CA ALA A 213 -5.10 5.59 12.98
C ALA A 213 -5.90 4.58 13.80
N GLU A 214 -7.19 4.82 14.01
CA GLU A 214 -8.10 3.89 14.66
C GLU A 214 -8.15 2.54 13.93
N LEU A 215 -8.36 2.57 12.61
CA LEU A 215 -8.40 1.37 11.78
C LEU A 215 -7.06 0.63 11.78
N ALA A 216 -5.93 1.36 11.76
CA ALA A 216 -4.60 0.77 11.89
C ALA A 216 -4.45 0.04 13.24
N ARG A 217 -4.95 0.64 14.33
CA ARG A 217 -4.91 0.04 15.67
C ARG A 217 -5.79 -1.21 15.76
N GLN A 218 -6.98 -1.17 15.17
CA GLN A 218 -7.89 -2.32 15.08
C GLN A 218 -7.25 -3.47 14.30
N TRP A 219 -6.60 -3.18 13.17
CA TRP A 219 -5.86 -4.19 12.40
C TRP A 219 -4.80 -4.87 13.26
N VAL A 220 -3.95 -4.11 13.96
CA VAL A 220 -2.93 -4.67 14.87
C VAL A 220 -3.57 -5.54 15.96
N ALA A 221 -4.69 -5.12 16.54
CA ALA A 221 -5.38 -5.87 17.57
C ALA A 221 -5.93 -7.20 17.05
N LEU A 222 -6.62 -7.17 15.90
CA LEU A 222 -7.20 -8.36 15.26
C LEU A 222 -6.13 -9.36 14.86
N HIS A 223 -5.07 -8.91 14.19
CA HIS A 223 -3.98 -9.78 13.76
C HIS A 223 -3.25 -10.41 14.96
N ARG A 224 -3.06 -9.65 16.06
CA ARG A 224 -2.51 -10.19 17.30
C ARG A 224 -3.42 -11.24 17.94
N SER A 225 -4.74 -11.03 17.96
CA SER A 225 -5.68 -12.02 18.51
C SER A 225 -5.73 -13.30 17.66
N SER A 226 -5.68 -13.19 16.33
CA SER A 226 -5.59 -14.36 15.44
C SER A 226 -4.31 -15.16 15.67
N PHE A 227 -3.18 -14.46 15.83
CA PHE A 227 -1.88 -15.09 16.10
C PHE A 227 -1.85 -15.84 17.44
N LEU A 228 -2.49 -15.30 18.49
CA LEU A 228 -2.55 -15.94 19.80
C LEU A 228 -3.62 -17.07 19.86
N GLY A 229 -4.69 -16.98 19.07
CA GLY A 229 -5.75 -18.00 19.01
C GLY A 229 -5.41 -19.22 18.16
N GLY A 230 -4.53 -19.08 17.16
CA GLY A 230 -4.15 -20.14 16.21
C GLY A 230 -3.17 -21.19 16.73
N CYS A 231 -2.59 -21.04 17.94
CA CYS A 231 -1.67 -22.02 18.53
C CYS A 231 -2.37 -23.18 19.29
N SER A 232 -3.70 -23.32 19.19
CA SER A 232 -4.39 -24.48 19.74
C SER A 232 -4.20 -25.71 18.83
N GLN A 233 -3.16 -26.47 19.16
CA GLN A 233 -2.76 -27.84 18.77
C GLN A 233 -3.36 -28.50 17.50
N PRO A 234 -2.52 -29.12 16.63
CA PRO A 234 -3.02 -30.13 15.71
C PRO A 234 -3.52 -31.31 16.54
N GLY A 235 -4.80 -31.63 16.38
CA GLY A 235 -5.48 -32.69 17.12
C GLY A 235 -4.71 -34.00 17.04
N ALA A 236 -4.27 -34.48 18.21
CA ALA A 236 -3.83 -35.83 18.42
C ALA A 236 -5.00 -36.79 18.13
N LYS A 237 -5.12 -37.23 16.88
CA LYS A 237 -5.87 -38.44 16.54
C LYS A 237 -4.99 -39.63 16.91
N SER A 238 -5.12 -40.04 18.17
CA SER A 238 -4.66 -41.34 18.67
C SER A 238 -5.67 -42.41 18.22
N GLY A 239 -5.15 -43.46 17.59
CA GLY A 239 -5.81 -44.76 17.43
C GLY A 239 -6.16 -45.13 15.98
N THR A 240 -6.00 -46.36 15.49
CA THR A 240 -5.44 -47.60 16.05
C THR A 240 -5.27 -48.57 14.85
N GLY A 241 -4.13 -49.27 14.76
CA GLY A 241 -3.99 -50.60 14.12
C GLY A 241 -3.80 -50.69 12.59
N GLY A 242 -2.80 -51.49 12.19
CA GLY A 242 -2.52 -51.94 10.82
C GLY A 242 -1.11 -51.54 10.37
N ASP A 243 -0.06 -52.19 10.83
CA ASP A 243 0.50 -53.45 10.32
C ASP A 243 0.96 -53.38 8.84
N GLY A 244 2.27 -53.56 8.65
CA GLY A 244 2.88 -54.09 7.43
C GLY A 244 2.87 -53.24 6.16
N GLY A 245 3.93 -52.44 5.97
CA GLY A 245 4.53 -52.31 4.64
C GLY A 245 4.72 -50.89 4.09
N SER A 246 5.88 -50.73 3.44
CA SER A 246 6.21 -49.71 2.44
C SER A 246 6.98 -48.47 2.94
N GLY A 247 8.28 -48.63 3.13
CA GLY A 247 9.26 -47.53 3.08
C GLY A 247 9.24 -46.74 1.76
N ALA A 248 8.53 -47.21 0.73
CA ALA A 248 8.33 -46.49 -0.52
C ALA A 248 7.37 -45.29 -0.40
N GLY A 249 6.48 -45.26 0.60
CA GLY A 249 5.57 -44.11 0.83
C GLY A 249 6.29 -42.85 1.31
N SER A 250 7.32 -43.00 2.13
CA SER A 250 8.16 -41.89 2.61
C SER A 250 9.07 -41.36 1.49
N ALA A 251 9.63 -42.27 0.67
CA ALA A 251 10.38 -41.96 -0.55
C ALA A 251 9.60 -41.09 -1.54
N GLY A 252 8.35 -41.47 -1.81
CA GLY A 252 7.47 -40.72 -2.71
C GLY A 252 7.15 -39.33 -2.19
N LEU A 253 6.91 -39.19 -0.87
CA LEU A 253 6.57 -37.90 -0.26
C LEU A 253 7.72 -36.88 -0.36
N VAL A 254 8.97 -37.29 -0.07
CA VAL A 254 10.12 -36.38 -0.15
C VAL A 254 10.41 -35.99 -1.60
N ARG A 255 10.25 -36.91 -2.56
CA ARG A 255 10.37 -36.59 -3.99
C ARG A 255 9.31 -35.57 -4.44
N ALA A 256 8.08 -35.71 -3.98
CA ALA A 256 7.01 -34.75 -4.26
C ALA A 256 7.32 -33.37 -3.66
N GLN A 257 7.79 -33.31 -2.41
CA GLN A 257 8.19 -32.06 -1.76
C GLN A 257 9.39 -31.39 -2.45
N LEU A 258 10.34 -32.18 -2.95
CA LEU A 258 11.47 -31.67 -3.74
C LEU A 258 10.98 -31.05 -5.05
N GLN A 259 10.05 -31.71 -5.74
CA GLN A 259 9.45 -31.20 -6.97
C GLN A 259 8.70 -29.88 -6.73
N GLU A 260 7.87 -29.82 -5.69
CA GLU A 260 7.15 -28.61 -5.28
C GLU A 260 8.14 -27.46 -4.96
N SER A 261 9.20 -27.74 -4.19
CA SER A 261 10.20 -26.73 -3.84
C SER A 261 10.98 -26.23 -5.07
N ARG A 262 11.21 -27.09 -6.07
CA ARG A 262 11.84 -26.70 -7.35
C ARG A 262 10.92 -25.82 -8.19
N GLU A 263 9.63 -26.13 -8.24
CA GLU A 263 8.64 -25.32 -8.94
C GLU A 263 8.50 -23.94 -8.29
N GLU A 264 8.45 -23.89 -6.96
CA GLU A 264 8.48 -22.65 -6.20
C GLU A 264 9.74 -21.83 -6.53
N LEU A 265 10.92 -22.47 -6.50
CA LEU A 265 12.19 -21.81 -6.84
C LEU A 265 12.17 -21.20 -8.25
N MET A 266 11.68 -21.93 -9.25
CA MET A 266 11.58 -21.42 -10.62
C MET A 266 10.64 -20.22 -10.72
N SER A 267 9.50 -20.25 -10.03
CA SER A 267 8.56 -19.12 -9.97
C SER A 267 9.22 -17.88 -9.34
N LEU A 268 9.94 -18.05 -8.23
CA LEU A 268 10.63 -16.97 -7.54
C LEU A 268 11.76 -16.36 -8.38
N LEU A 269 12.54 -17.19 -9.08
CA LEU A 269 13.59 -16.74 -10.00
C LEU A 269 13.00 -15.92 -11.14
N GLY A 270 11.89 -16.37 -11.75
CA GLY A 270 11.18 -15.60 -12.78
C GLY A 270 10.67 -14.26 -12.24
N ARG A 271 10.18 -14.21 -11.00
CA ARG A 271 9.80 -12.94 -10.34
C ARG A 271 11.01 -12.03 -10.11
N ALA A 272 12.18 -12.58 -9.78
CA ALA A 272 13.40 -11.79 -9.56
C ALA A 272 13.89 -11.08 -10.83
N GLU A 273 13.57 -11.61 -12.02
CA GLU A 273 13.90 -10.99 -13.32
C GLU A 273 12.97 -9.80 -13.66
N ARG A 274 11.76 -9.75 -13.07
CA ARG A 274 10.75 -8.72 -13.38
C ARG A 274 11.26 -7.30 -13.22
N ALA A 275 12.07 -7.02 -12.19
CA ALA A 275 12.62 -5.69 -11.98
C ALA A 275 13.53 -5.24 -13.14
N GLY A 276 14.30 -6.17 -13.74
CA GLY A 276 15.12 -5.88 -14.92
C GLY A 276 14.28 -5.63 -16.17
N ALA A 277 13.18 -6.38 -16.34
CA ALA A 277 12.23 -6.15 -17.42
C ALA A 277 11.54 -4.78 -17.31
N LEU A 278 11.16 -4.37 -16.09
CA LEU A 278 10.59 -3.05 -15.83
C LEU A 278 11.61 -1.93 -16.07
N GLU A 279 12.86 -2.10 -15.64
CA GLU A 279 13.94 -1.14 -15.92
C GLU A 279 14.14 -0.95 -17.43
N ALA A 280 14.16 -2.04 -18.21
CA ALA A 280 14.26 -1.98 -19.66
C ALA A 280 13.07 -1.21 -20.29
N GLN A 281 11.85 -1.41 -19.78
CA GLN A 281 10.68 -0.65 -20.21
C GLN A 281 10.79 0.84 -19.88
N VAL A 282 11.22 1.20 -18.66
CA VAL A 282 11.43 2.60 -18.27
C VAL A 282 12.45 3.28 -19.18
N ARG A 283 13.54 2.59 -19.53
CA ARG A 283 14.53 3.08 -20.49
C ARG A 283 13.92 3.31 -21.87
N GLY A 284 13.17 2.32 -22.39
CA GLY A 284 12.52 2.42 -23.70
C GLY A 284 11.51 3.58 -23.78
N ILE A 285 10.67 3.74 -22.75
CA ILE A 285 9.72 4.87 -22.67
C ILE A 285 10.46 6.21 -22.58
N THR A 286 11.55 6.28 -21.82
CA THR A 286 12.34 7.52 -21.71
C THR A 286 12.97 7.90 -23.06
N GLN A 287 13.43 6.94 -23.84
CA GLN A 287 13.91 7.17 -25.20
C GLN A 287 12.78 7.66 -26.13
N SER A 288 11.59 7.03 -26.04
CA SER A 288 10.39 7.45 -26.79
C SER A 288 10.00 8.90 -26.48
N ILE A 289 9.94 9.29 -25.21
CA ILE A 289 9.67 10.67 -24.78
C ILE A 289 10.70 11.64 -25.35
N SER A 290 11.99 11.27 -25.31
CA SER A 290 13.07 12.11 -25.85
C SER A 290 12.91 12.31 -27.36
N HIS A 291 12.56 11.27 -28.11
CA HIS A 291 12.26 11.35 -29.54
C HIS A 291 11.05 12.25 -29.81
N LEU A 292 9.97 12.12 -29.04
CA LEU A 292 8.77 12.97 -29.18
C LEU A 292 9.07 14.45 -28.89
N HIS A 293 9.90 14.75 -27.88
CA HIS A 293 10.36 16.12 -27.62
C HIS A 293 11.17 16.68 -28.80
N GLN A 294 12.07 15.89 -29.37
CA GLN A 294 12.85 16.30 -30.53
C GLN A 294 11.93 16.62 -31.72
N GLN A 295 10.97 15.73 -32.02
CA GLN A 295 10.00 15.94 -33.08
C GLN A 295 9.12 17.18 -32.84
N GLN A 296 8.72 17.43 -31.59
CA GLN A 296 7.97 18.63 -31.23
C GLN A 296 8.80 19.90 -31.46
N GLN A 297 10.10 19.87 -31.15
CA GLN A 297 11.01 20.99 -31.37
C GLN A 297 11.22 21.25 -32.86
N ASP A 298 11.36 20.21 -33.68
CA ASP A 298 11.54 20.34 -35.12
C ASP A 298 10.28 20.88 -35.79
N ASN A 299 9.09 20.42 -35.41
CA ASN A 299 7.83 20.97 -35.89
C ASN A 299 7.63 22.44 -35.47
N ARG A 300 8.12 22.86 -34.30
CA ARG A 300 8.10 24.27 -33.88
C ARG A 300 9.01 25.12 -34.75
N ARG A 301 10.23 24.65 -35.04
CA ARG A 301 11.15 25.33 -35.96
C ARG A 301 10.56 25.45 -37.36
N GLU A 302 9.89 24.41 -37.85
CA GLU A 302 9.21 24.45 -39.15
C GLU A 302 8.08 25.49 -39.14
N LEU A 303 7.26 25.53 -38.09
CA LEU A 303 6.21 26.55 -37.93
C LEU A 303 6.80 27.97 -37.95
N ASP A 304 7.88 28.20 -37.22
CA ASP A 304 8.56 29.50 -37.16
C ASP A 304 9.09 29.90 -38.55
N ASN A 305 9.67 28.96 -39.30
CA ASN A 305 10.15 29.18 -40.67
C ASN A 305 9.01 29.55 -41.63
N VAL A 306 7.88 28.83 -41.57
CA VAL A 306 6.70 29.13 -42.41
C VAL A 306 6.13 30.50 -42.04
N GLN A 307 6.12 30.87 -40.76
CA GLN A 307 5.65 32.18 -40.29
C GLN A 307 6.57 33.33 -40.71
N GLN A 308 7.90 33.15 -40.62
CA GLN A 308 8.86 34.16 -41.07
C GLN A 308 8.77 34.38 -42.59
N GLY A 309 8.54 33.31 -43.36
CA GLY A 309 8.28 33.41 -44.81
C GLY A 309 7.00 34.17 -45.18
N LEU A 310 6.05 34.34 -44.24
CA LEU A 310 4.87 35.20 -44.43
C LEU A 310 5.19 36.70 -44.24
N GLY A 311 6.20 37.02 -43.42
CA GLY A 311 6.57 38.41 -43.12
C GLY A 311 7.55 39.05 -44.13
N GLN A 312 8.18 38.26 -45.00
CA GLN A 312 9.24 38.72 -45.92
C GLN A 312 8.83 38.77 -47.41
N GLY A 313 7.59 38.37 -47.75
CA GLY A 313 7.08 38.41 -49.12
C GLY A 313 6.09 39.55 -49.33
N GLU A 314 6.59 40.78 -49.47
CA GLU A 314 5.85 41.85 -50.16
C GLU A 314 5.80 41.48 -51.67
N GLU A 315 4.61 41.55 -52.27
CA GLU A 315 4.34 41.33 -53.70
C GLU A 315 4.45 39.88 -54.23
N ASP A 316 3.59 38.95 -53.78
CA ASP A 316 3.31 37.78 -54.63
C ASP A 316 1.88 37.25 -54.45
N THR A 317 1.07 37.42 -55.51
CA THR A 317 -0.19 36.74 -55.89
C THR A 317 -1.10 36.18 -54.78
N ALA A 318 -2.36 36.68 -54.76
CA ALA A 318 -3.46 36.27 -53.87
C ALA A 318 -3.77 34.75 -53.85
N GLU A 319 -3.23 33.96 -54.77
CA GLU A 319 -3.37 32.49 -54.82
C GLU A 319 -2.48 31.72 -53.82
N ARG A 320 -1.35 32.26 -53.34
CA ARG A 320 -0.42 31.51 -52.46
C ARG A 320 -0.71 31.62 -50.95
N VAL A 321 -1.58 32.54 -50.56
CA VAL A 321 -1.96 32.79 -49.16
C VAL A 321 -2.77 31.61 -48.55
N PRO A 322 -3.74 30.99 -49.25
CA PRO A 322 -4.51 29.86 -48.72
C PRO A 322 -3.65 28.61 -48.45
N GLU A 323 -2.68 28.30 -49.32
CA GLU A 323 -1.81 27.14 -49.19
C GLU A 323 -0.87 27.25 -47.98
N ARG A 324 -0.29 28.43 -47.76
CA ARG A 324 0.57 28.70 -46.59
C ARG A 324 -0.23 28.69 -45.27
N SER A 325 -1.45 29.21 -45.28
CA SER A 325 -2.37 29.13 -44.13
C SER A 325 -2.77 27.69 -43.82
N SER A 326 -2.99 26.86 -44.85
CA SER A 326 -3.28 25.44 -44.71
C SER A 326 -2.09 24.67 -44.09
N SER A 327 -0.87 24.98 -44.55
CA SER A 327 0.37 24.40 -44.01
C SER A 327 0.59 24.72 -42.53
N CYS A 328 0.47 26.00 -42.13
CA CYS A 328 0.53 26.41 -40.72
C CYS A 328 -0.50 25.65 -39.87
N GLN A 329 -1.73 25.51 -40.36
CA GLN A 329 -2.78 24.81 -39.63
C GLN A 329 -2.50 23.31 -39.51
N ALA A 330 -1.88 22.70 -40.52
CA ALA A 330 -1.44 21.31 -40.47
C ALA A 330 -0.35 21.09 -39.40
N ILE A 331 0.68 21.95 -39.36
CA ILE A 331 1.76 21.86 -38.36
C ILE A 331 1.22 22.06 -36.94
N LEU A 332 0.31 23.02 -36.74
CA LEU A 332 -0.35 23.24 -35.45
C LEU A 332 -1.16 22.01 -34.97
N ARG A 333 -1.88 21.34 -35.88
CA ARG A 333 -2.56 20.07 -35.57
C ARG A 333 -1.56 18.99 -35.17
N GLN A 334 -0.46 18.85 -35.90
CA GLN A 334 0.59 17.88 -35.55
C GLN A 334 1.23 18.18 -34.18
N LEU A 335 1.48 19.44 -33.85
CA LEU A 335 2.00 19.83 -32.53
C LEU A 335 1.03 19.49 -31.40
N ALA A 336 -0.27 19.69 -31.62
CA ALA A 336 -1.30 19.28 -30.66
C ALA A 336 -1.35 17.76 -30.48
N ASP A 337 -1.20 17.00 -31.56
CA ASP A 337 -1.19 15.54 -31.53
C ASP A 337 0.06 14.99 -30.83
N LEU A 338 1.24 15.58 -31.10
CA LEU A 338 2.48 15.27 -30.41
C LEU A 338 2.40 15.59 -28.92
N GLY A 339 1.79 16.72 -28.54
CA GLY A 339 1.56 17.07 -27.14
C GLY A 339 0.76 15.99 -26.41
N ARG A 340 -0.35 15.52 -26.99
CA ARG A 340 -1.16 14.44 -26.39
C ARG A 340 -0.40 13.11 -26.29
N ARG A 341 0.40 12.75 -27.30
CA ARG A 341 1.23 11.53 -27.27
C ARG A 341 2.28 11.60 -26.17
N LEU A 342 2.88 12.78 -25.98
CA LEU A 342 3.89 13.01 -24.97
C LEU A 342 3.30 12.86 -23.56
N GLU A 343 2.15 13.48 -23.29
CA GLU A 343 1.41 13.31 -22.03
C GLU A 343 1.09 11.84 -21.73
N LEU A 344 0.68 11.07 -22.75
CA LEU A 344 0.39 9.64 -22.60
C LEU A 344 1.63 8.81 -22.27
N GLU A 345 2.77 9.08 -22.93
CA GLU A 345 4.03 8.38 -22.65
C GLU A 345 4.60 8.77 -21.28
N GLU A 346 4.47 10.03 -20.85
CA GLU A 346 4.83 10.46 -19.49
C GLU A 346 3.97 9.77 -18.43
N TYR A 347 2.66 9.65 -18.66
CA TYR A 347 1.77 8.91 -17.79
C TYR A 347 2.16 7.42 -17.73
N ARG A 348 2.43 6.80 -18.89
CA ARG A 348 2.90 5.41 -18.97
C ARG A 348 4.22 5.23 -18.21
N LYS A 349 5.17 6.16 -18.34
CA LYS A 349 6.42 6.16 -17.59
C LYS A 349 6.15 6.18 -16.09
N SER A 350 5.25 7.06 -15.63
CA SER A 350 4.90 7.17 -14.21
C SER A 350 4.37 5.84 -13.63
N ILE A 351 3.54 5.10 -14.38
CA ILE A 351 3.03 3.80 -13.94
C ILE A 351 4.18 2.79 -13.84
N VAL A 352 4.92 2.58 -14.94
CA VAL A 352 5.96 1.56 -15.00
C VAL A 352 7.09 1.85 -14.00
N GLN A 353 7.43 3.13 -13.80
CA GLN A 353 8.43 3.54 -12.82
C GLN A 353 7.95 3.28 -11.38
N SER A 354 6.67 3.50 -11.08
CA SER A 354 6.11 3.18 -9.76
C SER A 354 6.16 1.68 -9.48
N ASP A 355 5.78 0.87 -10.46
CA ASP A 355 5.85 -0.60 -10.37
C ASP A 355 7.30 -1.07 -10.18
N TRP A 356 8.25 -0.46 -10.91
CA TRP A 356 9.67 -0.78 -10.79
C TRP A 356 10.21 -0.49 -9.40
N VAL A 357 9.89 0.68 -8.83
CA VAL A 357 10.31 1.05 -7.46
C VAL A 357 9.73 0.07 -6.43
N LEU A 358 8.48 -0.35 -6.60
CA LEU A 358 7.86 -1.35 -5.73
C LEU A 358 8.59 -2.70 -5.81
N GLU A 359 8.92 -3.17 -7.01
CA GLU A 359 9.67 -4.41 -7.21
C GLU A 359 11.09 -4.32 -6.61
N LEU A 360 11.74 -3.16 -6.68
CA LEU A 360 13.03 -2.92 -6.03
C LEU A 360 12.93 -2.97 -4.49
N ALA A 361 11.84 -2.45 -3.91
CA ALA A 361 11.62 -2.46 -2.47
C ALA A 361 11.48 -3.90 -1.91
N VAL A 362 10.80 -4.79 -2.65
CA VAL A 362 10.60 -6.19 -2.22
C VAL A 362 11.76 -7.12 -2.58
N ARG A 363 12.66 -6.70 -3.49
CA ARG A 363 13.75 -7.53 -4.01
C ARG A 363 14.64 -8.15 -2.92
N PRO A 364 15.06 -7.45 -1.85
CA PRO A 364 15.88 -8.05 -0.81
C PRO A 364 15.17 -9.20 -0.07
N ALA A 365 13.86 -9.07 0.17
CA ALA A 365 13.08 -10.14 0.80
C ALA A 365 12.92 -11.34 -0.14
N LEU A 366 12.66 -11.08 -1.43
CA LEU A 366 12.58 -12.11 -2.46
C LEU A 366 13.89 -12.90 -2.58
N LEU A 367 15.05 -12.24 -2.60
CA LEU A 367 16.36 -12.91 -2.68
C LEU A 367 16.61 -13.81 -1.47
N ARG A 368 16.30 -13.35 -0.25
CA ARG A 368 16.41 -14.20 0.95
C ARG A 368 15.49 -15.42 0.87
N HIS A 369 14.28 -15.26 0.35
CA HIS A 369 13.35 -16.37 0.18
C HIS A 369 13.87 -17.38 -0.86
N ILE A 370 14.43 -16.90 -1.97
CA ILE A 370 15.12 -17.74 -2.95
C ILE A 370 16.25 -18.54 -2.29
N ASP A 371 17.09 -17.92 -1.46
CA ASP A 371 18.19 -18.61 -0.77
C ASP A 371 17.66 -19.72 0.16
N VAL A 372 16.58 -19.45 0.90
CA VAL A 372 15.92 -20.42 1.79
C VAL A 372 15.37 -21.60 0.99
N VAL A 373 14.64 -21.35 -0.09
CA VAL A 373 14.08 -22.42 -0.94
C VAL A 373 15.19 -23.22 -1.63
N GLN A 374 16.25 -22.56 -2.11
CA GLN A 374 17.43 -23.25 -2.65
C GLN A 374 18.08 -24.18 -1.62
N GLN A 375 18.24 -23.72 -0.38
CA GLN A 375 18.80 -24.53 0.69
C GLN A 375 17.90 -25.75 1.01
N ARG A 376 16.57 -25.55 1.07
CA ARG A 376 15.59 -26.63 1.23
C ARG A 376 15.69 -27.65 0.09
N CYS A 377 15.81 -27.21 -1.16
CA CYS A 377 16.02 -28.11 -2.31
C CYS A 377 17.28 -28.96 -2.12
N ARG A 378 18.41 -28.36 -1.74
CA ARG A 378 19.67 -29.08 -1.49
C ARG A 378 19.56 -30.08 -0.35
N GLU A 379 18.79 -29.78 0.69
CA GLU A 379 18.52 -30.68 1.81
C GLU A 379 17.69 -31.88 1.38
N LEU A 380 16.58 -31.64 0.67
CA LEU A 380 15.72 -32.70 0.15
C LEU A 380 16.46 -33.58 -0.87
N GLU A 381 17.29 -32.99 -1.74
CA GLU A 381 18.14 -33.72 -2.68
C GLU A 381 19.12 -34.65 -1.95
N ARG A 382 19.77 -34.19 -0.87
CA ARG A 382 20.64 -35.05 -0.05
C ARG A 382 19.89 -36.21 0.59
N VAL A 383 18.66 -35.99 1.07
CA VAL A 383 17.83 -37.07 1.64
C VAL A 383 17.44 -38.09 0.57
N VAL A 384 17.05 -37.62 -0.62
CA VAL A 384 16.71 -38.52 -1.75
C VAL A 384 17.92 -39.35 -2.17
N LEU A 385 19.10 -38.73 -2.30
CA LEU A 385 20.34 -39.44 -2.65
C LEU A 385 20.75 -40.45 -1.57
N GLY A 386 20.65 -40.10 -0.29
CA GLY A 386 20.95 -41.01 0.81
C GLY A 386 20.03 -42.25 0.84
N TRP A 387 18.79 -42.13 0.33
CA TRP A 387 17.88 -43.27 0.17
C TRP A 387 18.20 -44.14 -1.05
N GLU A 388 18.78 -43.55 -2.11
CA GLU A 388 19.24 -44.29 -3.29
C GLU A 388 20.53 -45.06 -3.01
N GLU A 389 21.43 -44.49 -2.20
CA GLU A 389 22.68 -45.14 -1.77
C GLU A 389 22.46 -46.24 -0.71
N ALA A 390 21.44 -46.12 0.15
CA ALA A 390 21.17 -47.11 1.19
C ALA A 390 20.75 -48.48 0.63
N GLY A 391 20.25 -48.54 -0.61
CA GLY A 391 19.84 -49.77 -1.30
C GLY A 391 18.71 -50.55 -0.58
N PRO A 392 18.00 -51.44 -1.28
CA PRO A 392 17.21 -52.45 -0.59
C PRO A 392 18.20 -53.40 0.11
N GLU A 393 18.27 -53.36 1.44
CA GLU A 393 18.98 -54.41 2.19
C GLU A 393 18.48 -55.77 1.68
N PRO A 394 19.36 -56.67 1.20
CA PRO A 394 18.93 -57.99 0.81
C PRO A 394 18.44 -58.66 2.08
N LEU A 395 17.11 -58.85 2.17
CA LEU A 395 16.45 -59.67 3.17
C LEU A 395 17.23 -60.99 3.27
N ARG A 396 18.12 -61.09 4.26
CA ARG A 396 18.78 -62.34 4.60
C ARG A 396 17.67 -63.28 5.01
N SER A 397 17.37 -64.24 4.13
CA SER A 397 16.51 -65.38 4.42
C SER A 397 16.84 -65.92 5.80
N ALA A 398 15.89 -65.74 6.73
CA ALA A 398 15.87 -66.44 7.98
C ALA A 398 15.76 -67.95 7.66
N LYS A 399 16.91 -68.62 7.56
CA LYS A 399 16.97 -70.07 7.64
C LYS A 399 16.62 -70.45 9.07
N MET A 400 15.36 -70.83 9.21
CA MET A 400 14.79 -71.58 10.30
C MET A 400 15.59 -72.89 10.44
N THR A 401 16.39 -72.99 11.51
CA THR A 401 16.91 -74.26 12.01
C THR A 401 16.77 -74.25 13.52
N ASP A 402 15.63 -74.78 13.97
CA ASP A 402 15.50 -75.33 15.32
C ASP A 402 16.30 -76.62 15.40
N SER A 403 17.23 -76.74 16.36
CA SER A 403 17.16 -77.76 17.43
C SER A 403 18.44 -77.80 18.30
N VAL A 404 18.26 -77.42 19.57
CA VAL A 404 18.70 -78.10 20.81
C VAL A 404 20.15 -78.58 20.92
N SER A 405 20.91 -77.98 21.86
CA SER A 405 21.46 -78.65 23.07
C SER A 405 22.23 -77.68 23.99
N LEU A 406 21.80 -77.62 25.26
CA LEU A 406 22.55 -77.15 26.46
C LEU A 406 23.40 -78.32 27.03
N PRO A 407 24.21 -78.20 28.12
CA PRO A 407 24.76 -77.03 28.83
C PRO A 407 26.27 -77.18 29.19
N GLY A 408 26.86 -76.14 29.80
CA GLY A 408 28.13 -76.22 30.55
C GLY A 408 28.77 -74.85 30.74
N SER A 409 28.40 -74.09 31.77
CA SER A 409 29.01 -74.06 33.12
C SER A 409 30.37 -73.35 33.20
N ALA A 410 30.34 -72.27 33.99
CA ALA A 410 31.33 -71.89 35.00
C ALA A 410 32.32 -70.74 34.73
N HIS A 411 32.30 -69.78 35.68
CA HIS A 411 33.40 -68.95 36.20
C HIS A 411 33.93 -67.83 35.27
N SER A 412 34.29 -66.62 35.70
CA SER A 412 34.35 -65.95 37.00
C SER A 412 34.59 -64.44 36.76
N SER A 413 34.16 -63.61 37.72
CA SER A 413 34.79 -62.38 38.23
C SER A 413 35.42 -61.36 37.26
N THR A 414 35.10 -60.06 37.39
CA THR A 414 35.68 -59.07 38.34
C THR A 414 35.30 -57.64 37.89
N ALA A 415 35.48 -56.70 38.81
CA ALA A 415 34.83 -55.41 39.03
C ALA A 415 35.35 -54.17 38.27
N HIS A 416 34.77 -53.04 38.69
CA HIS A 416 35.11 -51.62 38.51
C HIS A 416 34.51 -50.93 37.26
N ALA A 417 34.09 -49.66 37.24
CA ALA A 417 33.70 -48.62 38.22
C ALA A 417 33.70 -47.29 37.42
N THR A 418 32.53 -46.66 37.24
CA THR A 418 32.26 -45.20 37.28
C THR A 418 32.94 -44.20 36.28
N PRO A 419 32.40 -42.96 36.15
CA PRO A 419 32.21 -42.27 34.88
C PRO A 419 33.16 -41.07 34.64
N GLY A 420 33.17 -40.55 33.42
CA GLY A 420 33.87 -39.31 33.06
C GLY A 420 32.97 -38.32 32.34
N SER A 421 32.46 -37.35 33.09
CA SER A 421 31.95 -36.06 32.63
C SER A 421 33.10 -35.14 32.21
N TRP A 422 33.03 -34.47 31.05
CA TRP A 422 33.80 -33.25 30.80
C TRP A 422 32.97 -32.21 30.03
N GLN A 423 32.77 -31.08 30.71
CA GLN A 423 32.39 -29.77 30.17
C GLN A 423 33.62 -29.04 29.62
N GLY A 424 33.37 -28.01 28.81
CA GLY A 424 34.30 -26.91 28.48
C GLY A 424 34.39 -26.70 26.97
N ARG A 425 34.14 -25.52 26.40
CA ARG A 425 34.11 -24.15 26.94
C ARG A 425 33.30 -23.26 26.01
#